data_AF-A0A8K1FK17-F1
#
_entry.id   AF-A0A8K1FK17-F1
#
_cell.length_a   1.000
_cell.length_b   1.000
_cell.length_c   1.000
_cell.angle_alpha   90.00
_cell.angle_beta   90.00
_cell.angle_gamma   90.00
#
_symmetry.space_group_name_H-M   'P 1'
#
loop_
_entity.id
_entity.type
_entity.pdbx_description
1 polymer ?
#
loop_
_entity_poly.entity_id
_entity_poly.type
_entity_poly.pdbx_seq_one_letter_code
_entity_poly.pdbx_strand_id
1 'polypeptide(L)'
;MLGFKYMVAKSKELTAKLELPTRSSASAEGVSTTGATLDGKTACGSPSMAAKGHGATFLATQSEAYDVVLTRHRRLVQSGEALSEALGKTRKRLQDQVESEAYVVQHFDEIRGVREKLGVIRGLVEKIAEDIEDVELLLTQQTEEYMAKQNATFVMRQEQELERFEEHILGEKEERKRLLLEERRKALADAFQNDLKTYQTLVSYQGPALTKRALSPTPVETLESIDLVVTADANQLNAFYETEGDETEDDIDTRGPVPGFVEEEEKETHEDEKHEDAVPTEEPSQESEAQVTPDVASATVADEVVPDAHTDG
;
A
#
# COMPACT_ATOMS: atom_id res chain seq x y z
N MET A 1 -24.89 8.67 -25.21
CA MET A 1 -26.37 8.50 -25.32
C MET A 1 -26.98 8.97 -26.65
N LEU A 2 -26.26 9.63 -27.57
CA LEU A 2 -26.81 10.04 -28.88
C LEU A 2 -26.99 8.88 -29.88
N GLY A 3 -26.07 7.89 -29.88
CA GLY A 3 -26.12 6.78 -30.83
C GLY A 3 -27.33 5.84 -30.66
N PHE A 4 -27.76 5.60 -29.41
CA PHE A 4 -28.90 4.73 -29.13
C PHE A 4 -30.24 5.38 -29.57
N LYS A 5 -30.36 6.71 -29.40
CA LYS A 5 -31.52 7.47 -29.86
C LYS A 5 -31.63 7.47 -31.39
N TYR A 6 -30.50 7.54 -32.10
CA TYR A 6 -30.47 7.46 -33.57
C TYR A 6 -30.87 6.06 -34.07
N MET A 7 -30.42 5.00 -33.41
CA MET A 7 -30.74 3.62 -33.78
C MET A 7 -32.23 3.31 -33.58
N VAL A 8 -32.82 3.75 -32.46
CA VAL A 8 -34.26 3.61 -32.18
C VAL A 8 -35.12 4.46 -33.12
N ALA A 9 -34.66 5.64 -33.53
CA ALA A 9 -35.37 6.46 -34.51
C ALA A 9 -35.38 5.80 -35.90
N LYS A 10 -34.23 5.26 -36.32
CA LYS A 10 -34.09 4.60 -37.62
C LYS A 10 -34.85 3.27 -37.68
N SER A 11 -34.91 2.51 -36.58
CA SER A 11 -35.70 1.27 -36.53
C SER A 11 -37.20 1.56 -36.65
N LYS A 12 -37.71 2.59 -35.96
CA LYS A 12 -39.11 3.03 -36.11
C LYS A 12 -39.44 3.49 -37.53
N GLU A 13 -38.50 4.15 -38.22
CA GLU A 13 -38.67 4.55 -39.61
C GLU A 13 -38.74 3.35 -40.57
N LEU A 14 -37.96 2.29 -40.31
CA LEU A 14 -38.00 1.05 -41.09
C LEU A 14 -39.29 0.25 -40.84
N THR A 15 -39.77 0.20 -39.59
CA THR A 15 -41.06 -0.44 -39.27
C THR A 15 -42.23 0.32 -39.89
N ALA A 16 -42.20 1.67 -39.88
CA ALA A 16 -43.23 2.50 -40.51
C ALA A 16 -43.26 2.36 -42.05
N LYS A 17 -42.13 2.05 -42.69
CA LYS A 17 -42.06 1.77 -44.13
C LYS A 17 -42.57 0.36 -44.49
N LEU A 18 -42.70 -0.53 -43.52
CA LEU A 18 -43.21 -1.89 -43.69
C LEU A 18 -44.75 -1.97 -43.58
N GLU A 19 -45.40 -0.98 -42.95
CA GLU A 19 -46.85 -0.93 -42.72
C GLU A 19 -47.60 -0.10 -43.78
N LEU A 20 -47.32 -0.31 -45.07
CA LEU A 20 -48.22 0.13 -46.15
C LEU A 20 -49.27 -0.97 -46.41
N PRO A 21 -50.59 -0.67 -46.39
CA PRO A 21 -51.61 -1.69 -46.55
C PRO A 21 -51.71 -2.17 -48.00
N THR A 22 -51.30 -3.42 -48.24
CA THR A 22 -51.66 -4.19 -49.43
C THR A 22 -53.14 -4.56 -49.37
N ARG A 23 -54.00 -3.67 -49.86
CA ARG A 23 -55.43 -3.91 -50.02
C ARG A 23 -55.70 -4.61 -51.37
N SER A 24 -56.08 -5.89 -51.25
CA SER A 24 -56.97 -6.69 -52.13
C SER A 24 -56.62 -6.92 -53.60
N SER A 25 -56.58 -8.21 -54.01
CA SER A 25 -57.38 -8.72 -55.13
C SER A 25 -57.30 -10.26 -55.23
N ALA A 26 -58.45 -10.91 -54.94
CA ALA A 26 -58.98 -12.19 -55.48
C ALA A 26 -58.05 -13.43 -55.55
N SER A 27 -58.33 -14.51 -54.82
CA SER A 27 -59.40 -15.50 -55.09
C SER A 27 -59.27 -16.17 -56.46
N ALA A 28 -58.72 -17.39 -56.49
CA ALA A 28 -59.20 -18.49 -57.33
C ALA A 28 -58.67 -19.82 -56.78
N GLU A 29 -59.63 -20.65 -56.39
CA GLU A 29 -59.48 -22.03 -55.93
C GLU A 29 -58.86 -22.92 -57.00
N GLY A 30 -58.24 -24.02 -56.53
CA GLY A 30 -57.70 -25.06 -57.38
C GLY A 30 -58.77 -25.83 -58.14
N VAL A 31 -58.40 -26.28 -59.34
CA VAL A 31 -59.00 -27.47 -59.97
C VAL A 31 -57.86 -28.32 -60.52
N SER A 32 -57.73 -29.49 -59.93
CA SER A 32 -57.02 -30.64 -60.45
C SER A 32 -57.85 -31.25 -61.58
N THR A 33 -57.25 -31.48 -62.75
CA THR A 33 -57.81 -32.44 -63.73
C THR A 33 -56.69 -33.18 -64.44
N THR A 34 -56.74 -34.49 -64.24
CA THR A 34 -55.97 -35.57 -64.83
C THR A 34 -56.25 -35.75 -66.33
N GLY A 35 -55.21 -36.15 -67.06
CA GLY A 35 -55.27 -37.22 -68.07
C GLY A 35 -55.82 -36.90 -69.46
N ALA A 36 -54.99 -37.08 -70.50
CA ALA A 36 -55.25 -38.05 -71.59
C ALA A 36 -54.10 -37.99 -72.61
N THR A 37 -53.28 -39.04 -72.58
CA THR A 37 -52.52 -39.58 -73.72
C THR A 37 -53.47 -39.90 -74.88
N LEU A 38 -53.12 -39.49 -76.10
CA LEU A 38 -53.44 -40.24 -77.31
C LEU A 38 -52.34 -40.01 -78.36
N ASP A 39 -51.50 -41.03 -78.52
CA ASP A 39 -50.79 -41.33 -79.75
C ASP A 39 -51.80 -41.50 -80.89
N GLY A 40 -51.58 -40.79 -81.99
CA GLY A 40 -52.44 -40.79 -83.17
C GLY A 40 -51.61 -40.62 -84.44
N LYS A 41 -50.78 -41.61 -84.74
CA LYS A 41 -50.04 -41.73 -86.00
C LYS A 41 -51.04 -41.92 -87.15
N THR A 42 -51.36 -40.83 -87.85
CA THR A 42 -52.16 -40.88 -89.09
C THR A 42 -51.26 -40.49 -90.25
N ALA A 43 -50.79 -41.50 -90.98
CA ALA A 43 -50.18 -41.31 -92.28
C ALA A 43 -51.29 -41.08 -93.31
N CYS A 44 -51.37 -39.87 -93.86
CA CYS A 44 -52.08 -39.61 -95.12
C CYS A 44 -51.07 -39.08 -96.13
N GLY A 45 -50.81 -39.89 -97.15
CA GLY A 45 -50.08 -39.45 -98.34
C GLY A 45 -50.96 -38.58 -99.24
N SER A 46 -50.37 -37.48 -99.72
CA SER A 46 -50.63 -36.71 -100.97
C SER A 46 -52.04 -36.08 -101.17
N PRO A 47 -52.19 -34.90 -101.81
CA PRO A 47 -51.38 -34.42 -102.94
C PRO A 47 -50.84 -32.99 -102.84
N SER A 48 -49.74 -32.77 -103.57
CA SER A 48 -49.36 -31.47 -104.13
C SER A 48 -50.49 -30.98 -105.05
N MET A 49 -51.29 -30.03 -104.56
CA MET A 49 -52.08 -29.12 -105.39
C MET A 49 -52.20 -27.79 -104.64
N ALA A 50 -51.68 -26.73 -105.25
CA ALA A 50 -51.79 -25.36 -104.77
C ALA A 50 -53.26 -24.90 -104.74
N ALA A 51 -53.95 -25.16 -103.63
CA ALA A 51 -55.25 -24.58 -103.36
C ALA A 51 -55.07 -23.13 -102.88
N LYS A 52 -54.92 -22.21 -103.84
CA LYS A 52 -55.13 -20.76 -103.61
C LYS A 52 -56.62 -20.53 -103.30
N GLY A 53 -57.01 -20.76 -102.06
CA GLY A 53 -58.34 -20.49 -101.54
C GLY A 53 -58.24 -19.81 -100.18
N HIS A 54 -59.25 -19.00 -99.84
CA HIS A 54 -59.32 -18.21 -98.61
C HIS A 54 -59.11 -19.03 -97.30
N GLY A 55 -59.23 -20.36 -97.35
CA GLY A 55 -58.89 -21.26 -96.24
C GLY A 55 -57.38 -21.39 -95.96
N ALA A 56 -56.51 -21.30 -96.96
CA ALA A 56 -55.06 -21.38 -96.76
C ALA A 56 -54.52 -20.12 -96.05
N THR A 57 -55.06 -18.94 -96.40
CA THR A 57 -54.75 -17.69 -95.70
C THR A 57 -55.27 -17.70 -94.28
N PHE A 58 -56.47 -18.25 -94.04
CA PHE A 58 -57.00 -18.41 -92.68
C PHE A 58 -56.11 -19.31 -91.83
N LEU A 59 -55.72 -20.49 -92.33
CA LEU A 59 -54.81 -21.39 -91.61
C LEU A 59 -53.43 -20.76 -91.34
N ALA A 60 -52.88 -20.00 -92.29
CA ALA A 60 -51.62 -19.28 -92.09
C ALA A 60 -51.73 -18.18 -91.02
N THR A 61 -52.80 -17.39 -91.04
CA THR A 61 -53.06 -16.40 -89.98
C THR A 61 -53.33 -17.04 -88.63
N GLN A 62 -53.97 -18.22 -88.63
CA GLN A 62 -54.24 -18.99 -87.43
C GLN A 62 -52.94 -19.57 -86.85
N SER A 63 -52.06 -20.13 -87.68
CA SER A 63 -50.74 -20.60 -87.22
C SER A 63 -49.88 -19.46 -86.68
N GLU A 64 -49.88 -18.31 -87.35
CA GLU A 64 -49.15 -17.12 -86.87
C GLU A 64 -49.71 -16.64 -85.52
N ALA A 65 -51.03 -16.59 -85.36
CA ALA A 65 -51.65 -16.24 -84.08
C ALA A 65 -51.28 -17.24 -82.97
N TYR A 66 -51.24 -18.54 -83.26
CA TYR A 66 -50.79 -19.56 -82.31
C TYR A 66 -49.30 -19.38 -81.93
N ASP A 67 -48.42 -19.07 -82.88
CA ASP A 67 -47.01 -18.82 -82.61
C ASP A 67 -46.80 -17.57 -81.73
N VAL A 68 -47.59 -16.51 -81.98
CA VAL A 68 -47.59 -15.32 -81.12
C VAL A 68 -48.08 -15.66 -79.71
N VAL A 69 -49.10 -16.49 -79.56
CA VAL A 69 -49.58 -16.92 -78.23
C VAL A 69 -48.53 -17.78 -77.52
N LEU A 70 -47.89 -18.72 -78.21
CA LEU A 70 -46.85 -19.58 -77.64
C LEU A 70 -45.62 -18.80 -77.20
N THR A 71 -45.17 -17.82 -78.00
CA THR A 71 -44.04 -16.95 -77.64
C THR A 71 -44.36 -16.06 -76.45
N ARG A 72 -45.57 -15.49 -76.39
CA ARG A 72 -46.04 -14.71 -75.22
C ARG A 72 -46.14 -15.57 -73.97
N HIS A 73 -46.68 -16.78 -74.09
CA HIS A 73 -46.77 -17.72 -72.97
C HIS A 73 -45.38 -18.12 -72.46
N ARG A 74 -44.45 -18.48 -73.36
CA ARG A 74 -43.06 -18.78 -72.98
C ARG A 74 -42.38 -17.61 -72.29
N ARG A 75 -42.57 -16.38 -72.79
CA ARG A 75 -42.05 -15.16 -72.15
C ARG A 75 -42.63 -14.94 -70.75
N LEU A 76 -43.93 -15.18 -70.59
CA LEU A 76 -44.60 -15.08 -69.29
C LEU A 76 -44.01 -16.10 -68.30
N VAL A 77 -43.86 -17.36 -68.71
CA VAL A 77 -43.26 -18.41 -67.89
C VAL A 77 -41.82 -18.04 -67.48
N GLN A 78 -40.98 -17.61 -68.43
CA GLN A 78 -39.61 -17.17 -68.14
C GLN A 78 -39.56 -15.96 -67.18
N SER A 79 -40.48 -15.00 -67.34
CA SER A 79 -40.57 -13.86 -66.43
C SER A 79 -41.02 -14.28 -65.02
N GLY A 80 -41.90 -15.28 -64.91
CA GLY A 80 -42.32 -15.87 -63.65
C GLY A 80 -41.18 -16.62 -62.96
N GLU A 81 -40.40 -17.40 -63.71
CA GLU A 81 -39.20 -18.08 -63.23
C GLU A 81 -38.16 -17.08 -62.72
N ALA A 82 -37.85 -16.04 -63.50
CA ALA A 82 -36.91 -14.99 -63.10
C ALA A 82 -37.37 -14.23 -61.84
N LEU A 83 -38.67 -13.93 -61.72
CA LEU A 83 -39.24 -13.32 -60.52
C LEU A 83 -39.12 -14.28 -59.33
N SER A 84 -39.42 -15.56 -59.51
CA SER A 84 -39.30 -16.56 -58.44
C SER A 84 -37.86 -16.71 -57.95
N GLU A 85 -36.87 -16.65 -58.85
CA GLU A 85 -35.46 -16.69 -58.50
C GLU A 85 -35.04 -15.42 -57.75
N ALA A 86 -35.50 -14.24 -58.19
CA ALA A 86 -35.25 -12.99 -57.50
C ALA A 86 -35.87 -12.96 -56.09
N LEU A 87 -37.10 -13.47 -55.94
CA LEU A 87 -37.75 -13.64 -54.64
C LEU A 87 -37.00 -14.65 -53.76
N GLY A 88 -36.49 -15.73 -54.35
CA GLY A 88 -35.65 -16.70 -53.65
C GLY A 88 -34.35 -16.07 -53.12
N LYS A 89 -33.66 -15.27 -53.96
CA LYS A 89 -32.43 -14.55 -53.58
C LYS A 89 -32.69 -13.51 -52.49
N THR A 90 -33.75 -12.73 -52.61
CA THR A 90 -34.11 -11.73 -51.59
C THR A 90 -34.50 -12.38 -50.27
N ARG A 91 -35.23 -13.50 -50.29
CA ARG A 91 -35.53 -14.27 -49.08
C ARG A 91 -34.27 -14.79 -48.39
N LYS A 92 -33.32 -15.36 -49.13
CA LYS A 92 -32.03 -15.81 -48.58
C LYS A 92 -31.26 -14.65 -47.96
N ARG A 93 -31.16 -13.52 -48.67
CA ARG A 93 -30.51 -12.32 -48.13
C ARG A 93 -31.15 -11.82 -46.83
N LEU A 94 -32.48 -11.82 -46.74
CA LEU A 94 -33.18 -11.44 -45.52
C LEU A 94 -32.90 -12.44 -44.39
N GLN A 95 -32.84 -13.74 -44.69
CA GLN A 95 -32.46 -14.74 -43.70
C GLN A 95 -31.04 -14.53 -43.20
N ASP A 96 -30.07 -14.34 -44.10
CA ASP A 96 -28.67 -14.05 -43.74
C ASP A 96 -28.57 -12.78 -42.88
N GLN A 97 -29.40 -11.76 -43.16
CA GLN A 97 -29.46 -10.54 -42.36
C GLN A 97 -30.00 -10.82 -40.95
N VAL A 98 -31.10 -11.57 -40.82
CA VAL A 98 -31.66 -11.95 -39.51
C VAL A 98 -30.66 -12.76 -38.70
N GLU A 99 -29.95 -13.70 -39.33
CA GLU A 99 -28.90 -14.49 -38.68
C GLU A 99 -27.72 -13.60 -38.23
N SER A 100 -27.31 -12.63 -39.05
CA SER A 100 -26.26 -11.68 -38.69
C SER A 100 -26.67 -10.75 -37.54
N GLU A 101 -27.94 -10.33 -37.48
CA GLU A 101 -28.46 -9.52 -36.38
C GLU A 101 -28.50 -10.33 -35.08
N ALA A 102 -28.95 -11.59 -35.13
CA ALA A 102 -28.94 -12.48 -33.97
C ALA A 102 -27.52 -12.69 -33.43
N TYR A 103 -26.54 -12.87 -34.32
CA TYR A 103 -25.12 -13.00 -33.97
C TYR A 103 -24.59 -11.74 -33.25
N VAL A 104 -24.93 -10.55 -33.77
CA VAL A 104 -24.54 -9.28 -33.13
C VAL A 104 -25.17 -9.12 -31.75
N VAL A 105 -26.44 -9.47 -31.60
CA VAL A 105 -27.13 -9.43 -30.29
C VAL A 105 -26.45 -10.34 -29.28
N GLN A 106 -26.14 -11.58 -29.65
CA GLN A 106 -25.43 -12.52 -28.78
C GLN A 106 -24.08 -11.94 -28.31
N HIS A 107 -23.30 -11.37 -29.22
CA HIS A 107 -22.01 -10.77 -28.83
C HIS A 107 -22.15 -9.52 -27.96
N PHE A 108 -23.23 -8.75 -28.10
CA PHE A 108 -23.49 -7.65 -27.17
C PHE A 108 -23.76 -8.16 -25.74
N ASP A 109 -24.47 -9.28 -25.59
CA ASP A 109 -24.70 -9.89 -24.28
C ASP A 109 -23.41 -10.45 -23.67
N GLU A 110 -22.54 -11.05 -24.49
CA GLU A 110 -21.21 -11.49 -24.05
C GLU A 110 -20.33 -10.31 -23.60
N ILE A 111 -20.27 -9.23 -24.40
CA ILE A 111 -19.53 -8.00 -24.06
C ILE A 111 -20.08 -7.38 -22.77
N ARG A 112 -21.41 -7.39 -22.59
CA ARG A 112 -22.04 -6.94 -21.36
C ARG A 112 -21.59 -7.80 -20.17
N GLY A 113 -21.59 -9.12 -20.30
CA GLY A 113 -21.11 -10.02 -19.26
C GLY A 113 -19.63 -9.80 -18.90
N VAL A 114 -18.77 -9.56 -19.89
CA VAL A 114 -17.36 -9.19 -19.66
C VAL A 114 -17.26 -7.85 -18.92
N ARG A 115 -18.07 -6.85 -19.29
CA ARG A 115 -18.11 -5.55 -18.62
C ARG A 115 -18.55 -5.68 -17.16
N GLU A 116 -19.55 -6.51 -16.86
CA GLU A 116 -20.00 -6.77 -15.50
C GLU A 116 -18.90 -7.45 -14.68
N LYS A 117 -18.21 -8.46 -15.24
CA LYS A 117 -17.05 -9.11 -14.61
C LYS A 117 -15.90 -8.13 -14.36
N LEU A 118 -15.59 -7.25 -15.31
CA LEU A 118 -14.58 -6.20 -15.12
C LEU A 118 -14.96 -5.23 -14.01
N GLY A 119 -16.26 -4.91 -13.85
CA GLY A 119 -16.76 -4.13 -12.73
C GLY A 119 -16.50 -4.81 -11.38
N VAL A 120 -16.72 -6.12 -11.29
CA VAL A 120 -16.43 -6.92 -10.09
C VAL A 120 -14.93 -6.95 -9.78
N ILE A 121 -14.09 -7.19 -10.79
CA ILE A 121 -12.63 -7.20 -10.63
C ILE A 121 -12.14 -5.83 -10.14
N ARG A 122 -12.65 -4.74 -10.73
CA ARG A 122 -12.32 -3.39 -10.28
C ARG A 122 -12.68 -3.17 -8.81
N GLY A 123 -13.88 -3.58 -8.39
CA GLY A 123 -14.27 -3.47 -6.98
C GLY A 123 -13.42 -4.34 -6.05
N LEU A 124 -12.88 -5.46 -6.53
CA LEU A 124 -11.94 -6.29 -5.76
C LEU A 124 -10.56 -5.62 -5.66
N VAL A 125 -10.08 -4.98 -6.72
CA VAL A 125 -8.83 -4.20 -6.70
C VAL A 125 -8.94 -3.00 -5.75
N GLU A 126 -10.08 -2.31 -5.74
CA GLU A 126 -10.35 -1.21 -4.80
C GLU A 126 -10.27 -1.70 -3.35
N LYS A 127 -10.86 -2.86 -3.03
CA LYS A 127 -10.74 -3.48 -1.68
C LYS A 127 -9.31 -3.88 -1.33
N ILE A 128 -8.56 -4.44 -2.28
CA ILE A 128 -7.15 -4.79 -2.04
C ILE A 128 -6.34 -3.53 -1.73
N ALA A 129 -6.64 -2.40 -2.38
CA ALA A 129 -5.98 -1.14 -2.06
C ALA A 129 -6.30 -0.68 -0.63
N GLU A 130 -7.57 -0.76 -0.21
CA GLU A 130 -7.98 -0.49 1.18
C GLU A 130 -7.26 -1.42 2.18
N ASP A 131 -7.19 -2.72 1.91
CA ASP A 131 -6.49 -3.69 2.77
C ASP A 131 -4.97 -3.39 2.87
N ILE A 132 -4.36 -2.88 1.79
CA ILE A 132 -2.94 -2.48 1.80
C ILE A 132 -2.74 -1.24 2.69
N GLU A 133 -3.63 -0.24 2.60
CA GLU A 133 -3.58 0.94 3.47
C GLU A 133 -3.71 0.54 4.95
N ASP A 134 -4.60 -0.40 5.28
CA ASP A 134 -4.75 -0.93 6.64
C ASP A 134 -3.48 -1.65 7.14
N VAL A 135 -2.81 -2.42 6.26
CA VAL A 135 -1.55 -3.09 6.59
C VAL A 135 -0.43 -2.08 6.79
N GLU A 136 -0.33 -1.03 5.97
CA GLU A 136 0.64 0.05 6.14
C GLU A 136 0.44 0.78 7.47
N LEU A 137 -0.81 1.07 7.85
CA LEU A 137 -1.15 1.67 9.13
C LEU A 137 -0.77 0.75 10.30
N LEU A 138 -1.04 -0.55 10.21
CA LEU A 138 -0.65 -1.52 11.23
C LEU A 138 0.87 -1.59 11.39
N LEU A 139 1.61 -1.64 10.28
CA LEU A 139 3.07 -1.72 10.28
C LEU A 139 3.69 -0.47 10.88
N THR A 140 3.21 0.72 10.49
CA THR A 140 3.68 1.98 11.06
C THR A 140 3.44 2.02 12.57
N GLN A 141 2.24 1.69 13.04
CA GLN A 141 1.94 1.62 14.47
C GLN A 141 2.85 0.62 15.20
N GLN A 142 3.07 -0.58 14.66
CA GLN A 142 3.95 -1.57 15.30
C GLN A 142 5.41 -1.10 15.36
N THR A 143 5.90 -0.42 14.33
CA THR A 143 7.25 0.14 14.34
C THR A 143 7.38 1.27 15.34
N GLU A 144 6.40 2.16 15.44
CA GLU A 144 6.36 3.23 16.45
C GLU A 144 6.33 2.66 17.86
N GLU A 145 5.47 1.67 18.13
CA GLU A 145 5.41 0.99 19.42
C GLU A 145 6.72 0.29 19.77
N TYR A 146 7.35 -0.37 18.80
CA TYR A 146 8.64 -1.02 19.01
C TYR A 146 9.74 -0.03 19.35
N MET A 147 9.82 1.09 18.60
CA MET A 147 10.78 2.15 18.85
C MET A 147 10.53 2.84 20.19
N ALA A 148 9.27 3.10 20.55
CA ALA A 148 8.90 3.65 21.84
C ALA A 148 9.30 2.71 22.99
N LYS A 149 9.08 1.40 22.85
CA LYS A 149 9.53 0.38 23.83
C LYS A 149 11.04 0.37 23.96
N GLN A 150 11.78 0.37 22.84
CA GLN A 150 13.25 0.41 22.88
C GLN A 150 13.74 1.69 23.57
N ASN A 151 13.19 2.85 23.22
CA ASN A 151 13.56 4.11 23.84
C ASN A 151 13.26 4.12 25.35
N ALA A 152 12.09 3.65 25.76
CA ALA A 152 11.74 3.51 27.18
C ALA A 152 12.73 2.58 27.92
N THR A 153 13.10 1.44 27.32
CA THR A 153 14.09 0.54 27.95
C THR A 153 15.48 1.15 28.03
N PHE A 154 15.85 2.00 27.07
CA PHE A 154 17.12 2.70 27.08
C PHE A 154 17.15 3.77 28.17
N VAL A 155 16.11 4.60 28.27
CA VAL A 155 15.96 5.60 29.32
C VAL A 155 15.96 4.95 30.70
N MET A 156 15.22 3.86 30.90
CA MET A 156 15.21 3.12 32.17
C MET A 156 16.60 2.60 32.56
N ARG A 157 17.42 2.15 31.60
CA ARG A 157 18.81 1.73 31.89
C ARG A 157 19.69 2.91 32.25
N GLN A 158 19.56 4.04 31.54
CA GLN A 158 20.30 5.25 31.87
C GLN A 158 19.95 5.75 33.28
N GLU A 159 18.67 5.75 33.63
CA GLU A 159 18.19 6.10 34.97
C GLU A 159 18.78 5.15 36.03
N GLN A 160 18.73 3.84 35.81
CA GLN A 160 19.32 2.87 36.74
C GLN A 160 20.85 3.04 36.87
N GLU A 161 21.56 3.38 35.80
CA GLU A 161 22.99 3.66 35.86
C GLU A 161 23.26 4.94 36.67
N LEU A 162 22.48 5.99 36.46
CA LEU A 162 22.55 7.23 37.24
C LEU A 162 22.28 6.98 38.73
N GLU A 163 21.24 6.22 39.07
CA GLU A 163 20.93 5.84 40.46
C GLU A 163 22.13 5.14 41.12
N ARG A 164 22.79 4.20 40.43
CA ARG A 164 23.99 3.53 40.96
C ARG A 164 25.15 4.48 41.16
N PHE A 165 25.33 5.45 40.26
CA PHE A 165 26.36 6.48 40.43
C PHE A 165 26.07 7.39 41.62
N GLU A 166 24.81 7.76 41.82
CA GLU A 166 24.37 8.56 42.97
C GLU A 166 24.60 7.82 44.29
N GLU A 167 24.20 6.54 44.38
CA GLU A 167 24.46 5.68 45.54
C GLU A 167 25.96 5.57 45.84
N HIS A 168 26.78 5.39 44.81
CA HIS A 168 28.23 5.30 44.96
C HIS A 168 28.82 6.60 45.50
N ILE A 169 28.41 7.75 44.95
CA ILE A 169 28.86 9.08 45.40
C ILE A 169 28.42 9.34 46.84
N LEU A 170 27.19 8.97 47.22
CA LEU A 170 26.71 9.10 48.59
C LEU A 170 27.54 8.24 49.56
N GLY A 171 27.83 6.99 49.18
CA GLY A 171 28.71 6.10 49.96
C GLY A 171 30.11 6.68 50.16
N GLU A 172 30.73 7.20 49.09
CA GLU A 172 32.04 7.88 49.18
C GLU A 172 31.99 9.11 50.09
N LYS A 173 30.93 9.93 50.00
CA LYS A 173 30.75 11.10 50.85
C LYS A 173 30.63 10.71 52.32
N GLU A 174 29.84 9.69 52.63
CA GLU A 174 29.69 9.16 53.98
C GLU A 174 31.01 8.59 54.53
N GLU A 175 31.75 7.84 53.71
CA GLU A 175 33.05 7.29 54.09
C GLU A 175 34.07 8.40 54.37
N ARG A 176 34.18 9.41 53.50
CA ARG A 176 35.04 10.59 53.74
C ARG A 176 34.68 11.28 55.04
N LYS A 177 33.38 11.51 55.31
CA LYS A 177 32.92 12.11 56.55
C LYS A 177 33.29 11.26 57.77
N ARG A 178 33.14 9.94 57.67
CA ARG A 178 33.53 9.01 58.73
C ARG A 178 35.03 9.06 59.01
N LEU A 179 35.87 9.06 57.97
CA LEU A 179 37.32 9.14 58.11
C LEU A 179 37.74 10.44 58.83
N LEU A 180 37.17 11.58 58.45
CA LEU A 180 37.43 12.86 59.12
C LEU A 180 37.08 12.83 60.62
N LEU A 181 35.94 12.22 60.97
CA LEU A 181 35.54 12.05 62.36
C LEU A 181 36.46 11.09 63.14
N GLU A 182 36.91 10.01 62.50
CA GLU A 182 37.86 9.07 63.09
C GLU A 182 39.25 9.70 63.31
N GLU A 183 39.74 10.49 62.35
CA GLU A 183 40.98 11.27 62.48
C GLU A 183 40.88 12.28 63.61
N ARG A 184 39.77 13.04 63.69
CA ARG A 184 39.52 13.97 64.79
C ARG A 184 39.50 13.26 66.14
N ARG A 185 38.88 12.08 66.22
CA ARG A 185 38.86 11.26 67.44
C ARG A 185 40.27 10.79 67.84
N LYS A 186 41.08 10.35 66.87
CA LYS A 186 42.48 9.96 67.12
C LYS A 186 43.31 11.15 67.60
N ALA A 187 43.20 12.29 66.93
CA ALA A 187 43.91 13.52 67.33
C ALA A 187 43.54 13.96 68.75
N LEU A 188 42.26 13.88 69.13
CA LEU A 188 41.82 14.14 70.51
C LEU A 188 42.41 13.13 71.50
N ALA A 189 42.40 11.84 71.17
CA ALA A 189 42.99 10.80 72.03
C ALA A 189 44.50 11.00 72.23
N ASP A 190 45.23 11.34 71.17
CA ASP A 190 46.66 11.63 71.22
C ASP A 190 46.93 12.89 72.07
N ALA A 191 46.11 13.93 71.91
CA ALA A 191 46.19 15.14 72.74
C ALA A 191 45.96 14.82 74.22
N PHE A 192 44.91 14.05 74.56
CA PHE A 192 44.66 13.61 75.93
C PHE A 192 45.81 12.76 76.49
N GLN A 193 46.37 11.86 75.69
CA GLN A 193 47.48 11.02 76.15
C GLN A 193 48.76 11.84 76.38
N ASN A 194 49.02 12.84 75.54
CA ASN A 194 50.13 13.77 75.72
C ASN A 194 49.94 14.66 76.96
N ASP A 195 48.72 15.14 77.20
CA ASP A 195 48.38 15.91 78.39
C ASP A 195 48.51 15.07 79.66
N LEU A 196 48.02 13.82 79.65
CA LEU A 196 48.15 12.88 80.76
C LEU A 196 49.63 12.55 81.07
N LYS A 197 50.46 12.37 80.04
CA LYS A 197 51.92 12.26 80.19
C LYS A 197 52.52 13.52 80.81
N THR A 198 52.06 14.69 80.39
CA THR A 198 52.52 15.99 80.92
C THR A 198 52.14 16.16 82.39
N TYR A 199 50.92 15.79 82.79
CA TYR A 199 50.55 15.76 84.20
C TYR A 199 51.36 14.74 84.98
N GLN A 200 51.60 13.54 84.44
CA GLN A 200 52.42 12.53 85.10
C GLN A 200 53.88 12.99 85.27
N THR A 201 54.45 13.70 84.28
CA THR A 201 55.78 14.30 84.42
C THR A 201 55.78 15.43 85.45
N LEU A 202 54.76 16.28 85.50
CA LEU A 202 54.64 17.32 86.53
C LEU A 202 54.51 16.71 87.93
N VAL A 203 53.69 15.68 88.11
CA VAL A 203 53.53 14.97 89.39
C VAL A 203 54.83 14.29 89.81
N SER A 204 55.51 13.60 88.89
CA SER A 204 56.80 12.94 89.20
C SER A 204 57.93 13.94 89.47
N TYR A 205 57.95 15.08 88.77
CA TYR A 205 58.92 16.16 88.99
C TYR A 205 58.65 16.93 90.30
N GLN A 206 57.39 17.08 90.70
CA GLN A 206 57.03 17.70 91.98
C GLN A 206 57.19 16.75 93.18
N GLY A 207 57.20 15.43 92.98
CA GLY A 207 57.41 14.43 94.04
C GLY A 207 56.50 14.64 95.27
N PRO A 208 56.74 13.97 96.42
CA PRO A 208 55.94 14.15 97.64
C PRO A 208 56.10 15.54 98.31
N ALA A 209 56.55 16.57 97.59
CA ALA A 209 56.73 17.91 98.11
C ALA A 209 55.44 18.74 98.13
N LEU A 210 54.40 18.36 97.38
CA LEU A 210 53.10 19.06 97.43
C LEU A 210 52.16 18.61 98.55
N THR A 211 52.29 17.39 99.07
CA THR A 211 51.59 17.03 100.32
C THR A 211 52.13 17.81 101.54
N LYS A 212 53.26 18.51 101.39
CA LYS A 212 53.83 19.40 102.42
C LYS A 212 53.61 20.89 102.16
N ARG A 213 53.06 21.31 101.02
CA ARG A 213 52.80 22.74 100.71
C ARG A 213 51.31 23.13 100.81
N ALA A 214 50.45 22.25 101.32
CA ALA A 214 49.03 22.51 101.49
C ALA A 214 48.63 23.19 102.82
N LEU A 215 49.57 23.78 103.59
CA LEU A 215 49.25 24.49 104.84
C LEU A 215 50.10 25.77 105.07
N SER A 216 50.40 26.53 104.02
CA SER A 216 50.74 27.96 104.21
C SER A 216 49.49 28.80 103.94
N PRO A 217 48.98 29.56 104.92
CA PRO A 217 47.77 30.34 104.76
C PRO A 217 48.12 31.64 104.02
N THR A 218 47.82 31.68 102.74
CA THR A 218 47.68 32.93 101.99
C THR A 218 46.25 32.98 101.45
N PRO A 219 45.59 34.13 101.53
CA PRO A 219 44.14 34.22 101.39
C PRO A 219 43.67 33.66 100.05
N VAL A 220 42.68 32.79 100.14
CA VAL A 220 41.91 32.24 99.05
C VAL A 220 41.11 33.39 98.44
N GLU A 221 41.56 33.92 97.31
CA GLU A 221 40.62 34.57 96.39
C GLU A 221 39.74 33.45 95.83
N THR A 222 38.51 33.39 96.35
CA THR A 222 37.50 32.44 95.90
C THR A 222 37.09 32.79 94.48
N LEU A 223 36.97 31.80 93.60
CA LEU A 223 36.49 31.93 92.21
C LEU A 223 35.10 32.62 92.07
N GLU A 224 34.43 32.88 93.19
CA GLU A 224 33.23 33.71 93.29
C GLU A 224 33.47 35.21 93.01
N SER A 225 34.72 35.70 93.02
CA SER A 225 35.04 37.11 92.73
C SER A 225 35.41 37.40 91.27
N ILE A 226 35.50 36.37 90.43
CA ILE A 226 35.73 36.53 88.98
C ILE A 226 34.39 36.32 88.29
N ASP A 227 33.69 37.43 88.04
CA ASP A 227 32.49 37.43 87.21
C ASP A 227 32.91 37.23 85.74
N LEU A 228 32.92 35.98 85.29
CA LEU A 228 33.13 35.61 83.89
C LEU A 228 31.86 35.96 83.11
N VAL A 229 31.78 37.22 82.69
CA VAL A 229 30.79 37.67 81.71
C VAL A 229 31.15 37.05 80.36
N VAL A 230 30.67 35.84 80.10
CA VAL A 230 30.65 35.25 78.76
C VAL A 230 29.44 35.83 78.04
N THR A 231 29.55 37.06 77.56
CA THR A 231 28.66 37.53 76.50
C THR A 231 29.14 36.87 75.22
N ALA A 232 28.52 35.76 74.82
CA ALA A 232 28.62 35.32 73.45
C ALA A 232 28.08 36.45 72.57
N ASP A 233 28.95 37.11 71.81
CA ASP A 233 28.53 38.11 70.84
C ASP A 233 27.59 37.42 69.85
N ALA A 234 26.39 37.95 69.67
CA ALA A 234 25.38 37.37 68.78
C ALA A 234 25.94 37.20 67.35
N ASN A 235 26.89 38.08 66.96
CA ASN A 235 27.57 38.00 65.67
C ASN A 235 28.54 36.80 65.57
N GLN A 236 29.14 36.35 66.67
CA GLN A 236 29.98 35.14 66.69
C GLN A 236 29.18 33.86 66.62
N LEU A 237 27.98 33.84 67.24
CA LEU A 237 27.04 32.74 67.11
C LEU A 237 26.47 32.66 65.68
N ASN A 238 26.07 33.79 65.09
CA ASN A 238 25.64 33.84 63.70
C ASN A 238 26.73 33.38 62.74
N ALA A 239 27.97 33.83 62.90
CA ALA A 239 29.07 33.39 62.04
C ALA A 239 29.34 31.87 62.13
N PHE A 240 29.08 31.24 63.27
CA PHE A 240 29.23 29.79 63.45
C PHE A 240 28.07 28.98 62.85
N TYR A 241 26.88 29.57 62.72
CA TYR A 241 25.71 28.91 62.10
C TYR A 241 25.52 29.26 60.61
N GLU A 242 26.02 30.41 60.15
CA GLU A 242 26.01 30.83 58.74
C GLU A 242 27.11 30.11 57.93
N THR A 243 28.19 29.62 58.55
CA THR A 243 29.25 28.89 57.84
C THR A 243 28.93 27.42 57.54
N GLU A 244 27.87 26.84 58.10
CA GLU A 244 27.41 25.48 57.73
C GLU A 244 26.20 25.49 56.77
N GLY A 245 25.75 26.66 56.31
CA GLY A 245 24.56 26.76 55.47
C GLY A 245 24.51 27.97 54.58
N ASP A 246 25.45 28.10 53.62
CA ASP A 246 25.19 28.78 52.33
C ASP A 246 26.30 28.59 51.27
N GLU A 247 26.64 27.34 50.93
CA GLU A 247 27.46 27.07 49.72
C GLU A 247 26.80 26.06 48.75
N THR A 248 25.47 25.87 48.79
CA THR A 248 24.81 24.95 47.82
C THR A 248 23.56 25.47 47.12
N GLU A 249 23.09 26.69 47.34
CA GLU A 249 21.92 27.20 46.63
C GLU A 249 22.11 28.65 46.23
N ASP A 250 22.96 28.89 45.23
CA ASP A 250 22.85 29.98 44.22
C ASP A 250 24.18 30.13 43.47
N ASP A 251 24.56 29.17 42.62
CA ASP A 251 25.51 29.41 41.51
C ASP A 251 25.69 28.17 40.60
N ILE A 252 24.59 27.61 40.07
CA ILE A 252 24.67 26.78 38.86
C ILE A 252 23.46 27.08 37.96
N ASP A 253 23.46 28.27 37.36
CA ASP A 253 22.83 28.43 36.06
C ASP A 253 23.55 29.52 35.26
N THR A 254 24.65 29.13 34.60
CA THR A 254 24.98 29.51 33.20
C THR A 254 26.34 28.96 32.77
N ARG A 255 26.26 27.82 32.06
CA ARG A 255 27.13 27.34 30.97
C ARG A 255 28.44 28.11 30.69
N GLY A 256 29.56 27.42 30.91
CA GLY A 256 30.79 27.60 30.15
C GLY A 256 30.69 27.06 28.70
N PRO A 257 31.65 27.40 27.82
CA PRO A 257 31.51 27.31 26.37
C PRO A 257 32.02 25.99 25.80
N VAL A 258 31.30 25.41 24.83
CA VAL A 258 31.83 24.43 23.85
C VAL A 258 31.20 24.72 22.48
N PRO A 259 32.00 24.72 21.38
CA PRO A 259 31.66 25.32 20.09
C PRO A 259 30.86 24.38 19.18
N GLY A 260 30.18 24.98 18.20
CA GLY A 260 29.78 24.29 16.97
C GLY A 260 28.27 24.13 16.75
N PHE A 261 27.54 25.25 16.67
CA PHE A 261 26.32 25.32 15.86
C PHE A 261 26.39 26.62 15.06
N VAL A 262 26.42 26.47 13.73
CA VAL A 262 26.41 27.57 12.78
C VAL A 262 24.97 28.08 12.72
N GLU A 263 24.72 29.27 13.27
CA GLU A 263 23.59 30.09 12.86
C GLU A 263 23.96 30.70 11.49
N GLU A 264 23.25 30.26 10.44
CA GLU A 264 23.17 31.02 9.20
C GLU A 264 22.29 32.24 9.46
N GLU A 265 22.94 33.40 9.57
CA GLU A 265 22.30 34.70 9.37
C GLU A 265 21.70 34.77 7.96
N GLU A 266 20.41 35.05 7.91
CA GLU A 266 19.71 35.53 6.72
C GLU A 266 20.42 36.76 6.16
N LYS A 267 21.00 36.62 4.96
CA LYS A 267 21.35 37.73 4.10
C LYS A 267 20.56 37.64 2.82
N GLU A 268 19.60 38.57 2.70
CA GLU A 268 19.04 38.99 1.43
C GLU A 268 20.16 39.35 0.45
N THR A 269 20.22 38.64 -0.67
CA THR A 269 20.65 39.22 -1.94
C THR A 269 19.75 38.69 -3.05
N HIS A 270 18.88 39.56 -3.50
CA HIS A 270 18.20 39.53 -4.78
C HIS A 270 19.25 39.86 -5.86
N GLU A 271 19.46 38.98 -6.83
CA GLU A 271 19.92 39.37 -8.17
C GLU A 271 19.58 38.27 -9.19
N ASP A 272 19.05 38.76 -10.30
CA ASP A 272 18.46 38.04 -11.43
C ASP A 272 19.50 37.42 -12.38
N GLU A 273 18.95 36.64 -13.32
CA GLU A 273 19.49 36.25 -14.64
C GLU A 273 20.47 35.06 -14.70
N LYS A 274 20.56 34.23 -15.75
CA LYS A 274 19.74 33.76 -16.89
C LYS A 274 20.73 32.91 -17.73
N HIS A 275 20.26 31.87 -18.42
CA HIS A 275 20.94 31.12 -19.51
C HIS A 275 22.15 30.23 -19.08
N GLU A 276 22.48 29.11 -19.71
CA GLU A 276 21.94 28.31 -20.82
C GLU A 276 22.63 26.93 -20.79
N ASP A 277 22.01 25.98 -21.49
CA ASP A 277 22.54 24.73 -22.05
C ASP A 277 24.04 24.42 -21.96
N ALA A 278 24.35 23.18 -21.55
CA ALA A 278 25.32 22.33 -22.26
C ALA A 278 25.22 20.85 -21.83
N VAL A 279 24.62 20.04 -22.71
CA VAL A 279 24.89 18.60 -22.85
C VAL A 279 26.31 18.41 -23.38
N PRO A 280 27.11 17.47 -22.83
CA PRO A 280 27.65 16.40 -23.68
C PRO A 280 27.76 15.05 -22.92
N THR A 281 27.15 13.99 -23.44
CA THR A 281 27.78 12.96 -24.31
C THR A 281 28.18 11.71 -23.51
N GLU A 282 27.37 10.68 -23.65
CA GLU A 282 27.67 9.30 -23.26
C GLU A 282 28.58 8.59 -24.28
N GLU A 283 29.54 7.82 -23.73
CA GLU A 283 30.23 6.63 -24.25
C GLU A 283 31.21 6.77 -25.45
N PRO A 284 32.20 5.84 -25.63
CA PRO A 284 32.23 4.43 -25.17
C PRO A 284 33.59 3.85 -24.70
N SER A 285 33.56 2.59 -24.21
CA SER A 285 34.55 1.49 -24.37
C SER A 285 34.79 0.76 -23.03
N GLN A 286 34.26 -0.44 -22.79
CA GLN A 286 34.63 -1.79 -23.27
C GLN A 286 35.31 -2.65 -22.17
N GLU A 287 34.79 -3.87 -22.03
CA GLU A 287 35.44 -5.13 -21.64
C GLU A 287 35.90 -5.36 -20.18
N SER A 288 35.19 -6.25 -19.47
CA SER A 288 35.70 -7.61 -19.22
C SER A 288 34.66 -8.55 -18.60
N GLU A 289 34.78 -9.80 -19.03
CA GLU A 289 34.00 -11.01 -18.81
C GLU A 289 33.88 -11.45 -17.33
N ALA A 290 32.78 -12.14 -16.98
CA ALA A 290 32.85 -13.56 -16.65
C ALA A 290 31.46 -14.19 -16.47
N GLN A 291 31.38 -15.42 -16.93
CA GLN A 291 30.22 -16.15 -17.41
C GLN A 291 29.71 -17.14 -16.36
N VAL A 292 28.40 -17.37 -16.42
CA VAL A 292 27.62 -18.39 -15.71
C VAL A 292 28.03 -19.81 -16.13
N THR A 293 28.11 -20.73 -15.17
CA THR A 293 27.89 -22.18 -15.38
C THR A 293 26.99 -22.74 -14.28
N PRO A 294 26.07 -23.66 -14.62
CA PRO A 294 25.65 -24.69 -13.68
C PRO A 294 25.74 -26.09 -14.31
N ASP A 295 26.35 -27.04 -13.58
CA ASP A 295 26.33 -28.49 -13.90
C ASP A 295 26.47 -29.25 -12.56
N VAL A 296 25.42 -29.86 -12.00
CA VAL A 296 24.90 -31.24 -12.19
C VAL A 296 25.91 -32.37 -11.87
N ALA A 297 25.65 -33.09 -10.76
CA ALA A 297 25.74 -34.56 -10.56
C ALA A 297 25.39 -34.84 -9.08
N SER A 298 24.26 -35.48 -8.71
CA SER A 298 23.87 -36.89 -8.87
C SER A 298 24.80 -37.89 -8.17
N ALA A 299 24.35 -38.40 -7.02
CA ALA A 299 24.79 -39.68 -6.46
C ALA A 299 23.64 -40.32 -5.67
N THR A 300 23.27 -41.52 -6.13
CA THR A 300 22.21 -42.44 -5.73
C THR A 300 22.63 -43.42 -4.61
N VAL A 301 21.67 -44.28 -4.20
CA VAL A 301 21.73 -45.58 -3.47
C VAL A 301 21.18 -45.43 -2.03
N ALA A 302 19.92 -45.77 -1.70
CA ALA A 302 19.15 -47.03 -1.77
C ALA A 302 19.55 -48.05 -0.67
N ASP A 303 18.63 -48.30 0.27
CA ASP A 303 18.35 -49.48 1.14
C ASP A 303 17.77 -48.98 2.49
N GLU A 304 16.85 -49.59 3.24
CA GLU A 304 16.24 -50.93 3.28
C GLU A 304 15.10 -50.91 4.35
N VAL A 305 14.18 -51.89 4.29
CA VAL A 305 13.30 -52.44 5.38
C VAL A 305 12.06 -51.67 5.90
N VAL A 306 10.89 -52.03 5.35
CA VAL A 306 9.68 -52.69 5.92
C VAL A 306 9.21 -52.37 7.38
N PRO A 307 7.88 -52.31 7.63
CA PRO A 307 7.25 -51.73 8.84
C PRO A 307 6.86 -52.76 9.90
N ASP A 308 6.65 -52.35 11.15
CA ASP A 308 5.63 -52.96 12.02
C ASP A 308 5.36 -52.20 13.35
N ALA A 309 4.16 -52.48 13.89
CA ALA A 309 3.71 -52.36 15.28
C ALA A 309 3.42 -50.94 15.83
N HIS A 310 2.37 -50.64 16.61
CA HIS A 310 1.14 -51.28 17.10
C HIS A 310 0.59 -50.24 18.13
N THR A 311 -0.74 -50.12 18.31
CA THR A 311 -1.47 -49.73 19.58
C THR A 311 -1.03 -48.46 20.34
N ASP A 312 -1.88 -47.51 20.74
CA ASP A 312 -3.10 -47.62 21.56
C ASP A 312 -3.75 -46.22 21.63
N GLY A 313 -5.09 -46.13 21.78
CA GLY A 313 -5.81 -44.89 22.08
C GLY A 313 -7.08 -44.65 21.28
#